data_AF-A0A401WDI2-F1
#
_entry.id   AF-A0A401WDI2-F1
#
_cell.length_a   1.000
_cell.length_b   1.000
_cell.length_c   1.000
_cell.angle_alpha   90.00
_cell.angle_beta   90.00
_cell.angle_gamma   90.00
#
_symmetry.space_group_name_H-M   'P 1'
#
loop_
_entity.id
_entity.type
_entity.pdbx_description
1 polymer ?
#
loop_
_entity_poly.entity_id
_entity_poly.type
_entity_poly.pdbx_seq_one_letter_code
_entity_poly.pdbx_strand_id
1 'polypeptide(L)'
;MTSEPVTHETRPARWRPLAGAAGTATVLALTAAALNTTSPTLFRGLATLSALLLLGSYRVTAPWFVARSETWHRVITFLPMTAYVAAVGLIVVTAAAFLPDQPVTSGSALLMIWIFHHIGGGIREPTSFAYERLRGRLTWAAALQVAATCCGTVGAVCLIRTLPVPGRYAPAVFATCLSVVIGLVVSSKKVFERVRKLATQLDDRAENLERCLTRLSHGAAADRDQLRNAAEDAWDDLHRTLRNKVETGFHLYGTFVLPPARLRTLEALVTDAIRSPGGPAYREATARLTVIRAACASKIDTVA
;
A
#
# COMPACT_ATOMS: atom_id res chain seq x y z
N MET A 1 36.25 25.67 -14.85
CA MET A 1 36.06 24.22 -15.06
C MET A 1 36.86 23.49 -14.00
N THR A 2 36.21 23.20 -12.87
CA THR A 2 36.78 22.45 -11.75
C THR A 2 36.01 21.14 -11.69
N SER A 3 36.69 20.04 -12.03
CA SER A 3 36.16 18.68 -11.98
C SER A 3 35.79 18.32 -10.55
N GLU A 4 34.51 18.05 -10.29
CA GLU A 4 34.07 17.44 -9.04
C GLU A 4 34.74 16.07 -8.86
N PRO A 5 35.20 15.73 -7.64
CA PRO A 5 35.79 14.44 -7.37
C PRO A 5 34.72 13.35 -7.47
N VAL A 6 34.99 12.36 -8.33
CA VAL A 6 34.21 11.11 -8.42
C VAL A 6 34.25 10.44 -7.05
N THR A 7 33.14 10.51 -6.33
CA THR A 7 32.96 9.77 -5.09
C THR A 7 32.96 8.28 -5.41
N HIS A 8 33.97 7.57 -4.90
CA HIS A 8 34.02 6.11 -4.98
C HIS A 8 32.74 5.53 -4.34
N GLU A 9 31.83 5.01 -5.18
CA GLU A 9 30.72 4.19 -4.74
C GLU A 9 31.27 3.01 -3.93
N THR A 10 31.10 3.09 -2.62
CA THR A 10 31.39 1.99 -1.70
C THR A 10 30.47 0.84 -2.07
N ARG A 11 31.03 -0.18 -2.75
CA ARG A 11 30.31 -1.41 -3.07
C ARG A 11 29.63 -1.93 -1.80
N PRO A 12 28.29 -2.09 -1.78
CA PRO A 12 27.59 -2.53 -0.59
C PRO A 12 28.10 -3.91 -0.17
N ALA A 13 28.38 -4.06 1.12
CA ALA A 13 28.99 -5.23 1.69
C ALA A 13 28.16 -6.50 1.39
N ARG A 14 28.78 -7.48 0.72
CA ARG A 14 28.15 -8.72 0.21
C ARG A 14 27.45 -9.59 1.26
N TRP A 15 27.65 -9.34 2.56
CA TRP A 15 27.06 -10.12 3.65
C TRP A 15 25.57 -9.82 3.91
N ARG A 16 25.08 -8.62 3.57
CA ARG A 16 23.69 -8.21 3.79
C ARG A 16 22.64 -9.03 3.03
N PRO A 17 22.81 -9.34 1.72
CA PRO A 17 21.88 -10.21 1.01
C PRO A 17 21.91 -11.66 1.52
N LEU A 18 23.08 -12.16 1.96
CA LEU A 18 23.20 -13.48 2.58
C LEU A 18 22.44 -13.54 3.91
N ALA A 19 22.51 -12.50 4.73
CA ALA A 19 21.73 -12.40 5.98
C ALA A 19 20.21 -12.33 5.72
N GLY A 20 19.79 -11.64 4.66
CA GLY A 20 18.39 -11.58 4.23
C GLY A 20 17.84 -12.92 3.71
N ALA A 21 18.63 -13.60 2.87
CA ALA A 21 18.30 -14.92 2.34
C ALA A 21 18.26 -15.98 3.45
N ALA A 22 19.21 -15.94 4.39
CA ALA A 22 19.21 -16.81 5.56
C ALA A 22 17.98 -16.56 6.47
N GLY A 23 17.61 -15.29 6.69
CA GLY A 23 16.44 -14.93 7.48
C GLY A 23 15.12 -15.41 6.85
N THR A 24 14.96 -15.23 5.54
CA THR A 24 13.76 -15.69 4.81
C THR A 24 13.66 -17.21 4.72
N ALA A 25 14.79 -17.92 4.50
CA ALA A 25 14.82 -19.38 4.54
C ALA A 25 14.48 -19.93 5.94
N THR A 26 14.97 -19.29 6.99
CA THR A 26 14.68 -19.67 8.39
C THR A 26 13.19 -19.49 8.69
N VAL A 27 12.58 -18.39 8.23
CA VAL A 27 11.13 -18.15 8.36
C VAL A 27 10.33 -19.22 7.63
N LEU A 28 10.71 -19.56 6.39
CA LEU A 28 10.03 -20.61 5.62
C LEU A 28 10.10 -21.97 6.33
N ALA A 29 11.27 -22.32 6.87
CA ALA A 29 11.46 -23.56 7.62
C ALA A 29 10.64 -23.57 8.93
N LEU A 30 10.63 -22.48 9.68
CA LEU A 30 9.84 -22.35 10.91
C LEU A 30 8.33 -22.34 10.65
N THR A 31 7.90 -21.77 9.53
CA THR A 31 6.50 -21.79 9.10
C THR A 31 6.09 -23.20 8.69
N ALA A 32 6.90 -23.91 7.91
CA ALA A 32 6.66 -25.31 7.56
C ALA A 32 6.64 -26.21 8.81
N ALA A 33 7.55 -25.99 9.75
CA ALA A 33 7.56 -26.69 11.04
C ALA A 33 6.28 -26.40 11.84
N ALA A 34 5.86 -25.14 11.93
CA ALA A 34 4.62 -24.73 12.62
C ALA A 34 3.40 -25.45 12.06
N LEU A 35 3.29 -25.56 10.73
CA LEU A 35 2.19 -26.21 10.04
C LEU A 35 2.13 -27.72 10.26
N ASN A 36 3.27 -28.36 10.55
CA ASN A 36 3.34 -29.77 10.91
C ASN A 36 3.13 -30.03 12.41
N THR A 37 3.02 -29.00 13.25
CA THR A 37 2.78 -29.21 14.69
C THR A 37 1.29 -29.35 15.00
N THR A 38 0.92 -30.39 15.73
CA THR A 38 -0.41 -30.54 16.33
C THR A 38 -0.55 -29.78 17.65
N SER A 39 0.57 -29.25 18.18
CA SER A 39 0.62 -28.54 19.44
C SER A 39 0.33 -27.04 19.26
N PRO A 40 -0.77 -26.52 19.84
CA PRO A 40 -1.16 -25.12 19.69
C PRO A 40 -0.15 -24.15 20.35
N THR A 41 0.60 -24.59 21.36
CA THR A 41 1.64 -23.77 22.01
C THR A 41 2.88 -23.65 21.13
N LEU A 42 3.29 -24.73 20.47
CA LEU A 42 4.42 -24.72 19.52
C LEU A 42 4.08 -23.92 18.27
N PHE A 43 2.87 -24.05 17.74
CA PHE A 43 2.42 -23.23 16.61
C PHE A 43 2.50 -21.73 16.92
N ARG A 44 1.99 -21.29 18.08
CA ARG A 44 2.04 -19.87 18.50
C ARG A 44 3.47 -19.37 18.69
N GLY A 45 4.34 -20.18 19.30
CA GLY A 45 5.76 -19.84 19.46
C GLY A 45 6.50 -19.72 18.11
N LEU A 46 6.25 -20.64 17.19
CA LEU A 46 6.90 -20.65 15.87
C LEU A 46 6.36 -19.53 14.97
N ALA A 47 5.06 -19.24 15.01
CA ALA A 47 4.46 -18.13 14.28
C ALA A 47 4.96 -16.76 14.76
N THR A 48 5.06 -16.55 16.06
CA THR A 48 5.60 -15.31 16.64
C THR A 48 7.09 -15.13 16.34
N LEU A 49 7.88 -16.21 16.45
CA LEU A 49 9.30 -16.20 16.09
C LEU A 49 9.49 -15.92 14.59
N SER A 50 8.67 -16.51 13.73
CA SER A 50 8.69 -16.26 12.27
C SER A 50 8.36 -14.81 11.92
N ALA A 51 7.36 -14.21 12.59
CA ALA A 51 7.03 -12.80 12.42
C ALA A 51 8.18 -11.87 12.85
N LEU A 52 8.83 -12.17 13.97
CA LEU A 52 9.98 -11.38 14.46
C LEU A 52 11.21 -11.51 13.54
N LEU A 53 11.48 -12.70 13.01
CA LEU A 53 12.58 -12.95 12.07
C LEU A 53 12.33 -12.32 10.70
N LEU A 54 11.09 -12.29 10.22
CA LEU A 54 10.70 -11.51 9.03
C LEU A 54 10.94 -10.02 9.24
N LEU A 55 10.55 -9.48 10.41
CA LEU A 55 10.76 -8.07 10.73
C LEU A 55 12.26 -7.72 10.83
N GLY A 56 13.06 -8.61 11.44
CA GLY A 56 14.51 -8.46 11.56
C GLY A 56 15.23 -8.55 10.22
N SER A 57 14.94 -9.57 9.42
CA SER A 57 15.52 -9.75 8.08
C SER A 57 15.17 -8.58 7.15
N TYR A 58 13.95 -8.05 7.24
CA TYR A 58 13.55 -6.84 6.52
C TYR A 58 14.36 -5.61 6.96
N ARG A 59 14.55 -5.37 8.26
CA ARG A 59 15.35 -4.23 8.75
C ARG A 59 16.81 -4.27 8.31
N VAL A 60 17.39 -5.46 8.23
CA VAL A 60 18.79 -5.65 7.80
C VAL A 60 18.95 -5.45 6.29
N THR A 61 17.94 -5.83 5.50
CA THR A 61 17.99 -5.76 4.04
C THR A 61 17.46 -4.44 3.46
N ALA A 62 16.61 -3.72 4.18
CA ALA A 62 16.02 -2.45 3.75
C ALA A 62 17.03 -1.39 3.24
N PRO A 63 18.17 -1.12 3.91
CA PRO A 63 19.13 -0.14 3.42
C PRO A 63 19.84 -0.57 2.14
N TRP A 64 20.00 -1.89 1.95
CA TRP A 64 20.58 -2.46 0.73
C TRP A 64 19.62 -2.37 -0.46
N PHE A 65 18.32 -2.54 -0.20
CA PHE A 65 17.30 -2.37 -1.22
C PHE A 65 17.26 -0.96 -1.78
N VAL A 66 17.28 0.07 -0.92
CA VAL A 66 17.20 1.48 -1.32
C VAL A 66 18.34 1.93 -2.25
N ALA A 67 19.49 1.24 -2.24
CA ALA A 67 20.70 1.65 -2.97
C ALA A 67 20.87 1.04 -4.38
N ARG A 68 19.93 0.22 -4.89
CA ARG A 68 20.08 -0.49 -6.18
C ARG A 68 19.49 0.25 -7.40
N SER A 69 19.84 -0.17 -8.62
CA SER A 69 19.33 0.41 -9.87
C SER A 69 17.84 0.11 -10.14
N GLU A 70 17.23 0.90 -11.03
CA GLU A 70 15.80 0.93 -11.37
C GLU A 70 15.22 -0.40 -11.86
N THR A 71 15.97 -1.18 -12.64
CA THR A 71 15.54 -2.47 -13.19
C THR A 71 15.47 -3.57 -12.12
N TRP A 72 16.44 -3.59 -11.20
CA TRP A 72 16.49 -4.58 -10.12
C TRP A 72 15.46 -4.29 -9.03
N HIS A 73 15.09 -3.03 -8.83
CA HIS A 73 14.03 -2.65 -7.90
C HIS A 73 12.64 -3.19 -8.28
N ARG A 74 12.33 -3.33 -9.59
CA ARG A 74 11.07 -3.94 -10.03
C ARG A 74 10.97 -5.41 -9.62
N VAL A 75 12.02 -6.18 -9.86
CA VAL A 75 12.10 -7.61 -9.50
C VAL A 75 12.10 -7.81 -7.99
N ILE A 76 12.84 -6.97 -7.26
CA ILE A 76 13.09 -7.13 -5.84
C ILE A 76 11.96 -6.61 -4.96
N THR A 77 11.05 -5.77 -5.45
CA THR A 77 9.84 -5.39 -4.66
C THR A 77 8.64 -6.28 -5.00
N PHE A 78 8.61 -6.84 -6.21
CA PHE A 78 7.69 -7.90 -6.57
C PHE A 78 7.89 -9.13 -5.67
N LEU A 79 9.13 -9.48 -5.33
CA LEU A 79 9.44 -10.66 -4.53
C LEU A 79 8.91 -10.61 -3.06
N PRO A 80 9.08 -9.53 -2.28
CA PRO A 80 8.45 -9.37 -0.96
C PRO A 80 6.93 -9.27 -1.02
N MET A 81 6.38 -8.61 -2.05
CA MET A 81 4.92 -8.51 -2.22
C MET A 81 4.32 -9.87 -2.55
N THR A 82 4.93 -10.62 -3.47
CA THR A 82 4.52 -12.00 -3.79
C THR A 82 4.77 -12.95 -2.65
N ALA A 83 5.87 -12.82 -1.91
CA ALA A 83 6.12 -13.58 -0.70
C ALA A 83 5.09 -13.27 0.40
N TYR A 84 4.69 -12.00 0.56
CA TYR A 84 3.62 -11.62 1.48
C TYR A 84 2.28 -12.20 1.04
N VAL A 85 1.91 -12.08 -0.24
CA VAL A 85 0.67 -12.67 -0.79
C VAL A 85 0.69 -14.20 -0.65
N ALA A 86 1.82 -14.85 -0.93
CA ALA A 86 1.98 -16.29 -0.76
C ALA A 86 1.91 -16.71 0.72
N ALA A 87 2.52 -15.95 1.62
CA ALA A 87 2.45 -16.20 3.07
C ALA A 87 1.02 -16.04 3.59
N VAL A 88 0.32 -14.97 3.18
CA VAL A 88 -1.10 -14.78 3.51
C VAL A 88 -1.93 -15.92 2.93
N GLY A 89 -1.72 -16.29 1.66
CA GLY A 89 -2.41 -17.41 1.02
C GLY A 89 -2.17 -18.74 1.74
N LEU A 90 -0.93 -19.00 2.16
CA LEU A 90 -0.59 -20.18 2.93
C LEU A 90 -1.28 -20.19 4.29
N ILE A 91 -1.31 -19.06 5.01
CA ILE A 91 -2.02 -18.95 6.29
C ILE A 91 -3.53 -19.14 6.10
N VAL A 92 -4.12 -18.65 5.01
CA VAL A 92 -5.54 -18.86 4.69
C VAL A 92 -5.83 -20.33 4.39
N VAL A 93 -5.00 -20.98 3.57
CA VAL A 93 -5.13 -22.42 3.24
C VAL A 93 -5.02 -23.27 4.51
N THR A 94 -4.07 -22.93 5.39
CA THR A 94 -3.86 -23.71 6.62
C THR A 94 -4.98 -23.45 7.62
N ALA A 95 -5.42 -22.20 7.79
CA ALA A 95 -6.62 -21.88 8.58
C ALA A 95 -7.87 -22.59 8.06
N ALA A 96 -8.02 -22.76 6.74
CA ALA A 96 -9.09 -23.54 6.14
C ALA A 96 -8.95 -25.05 6.42
N ALA A 97 -7.74 -25.60 6.37
CA ALA A 97 -7.47 -27.01 6.67
C ALA A 97 -7.71 -27.36 8.15
N PHE A 98 -7.55 -26.40 9.06
CA PHE A 98 -7.87 -26.58 10.48
C PHE A 98 -9.37 -26.48 10.80
N LEU A 99 -10.22 -26.12 9.82
CA LEU A 99 -11.67 -26.20 9.96
C LEU A 99 -12.15 -27.57 9.46
N PRO A 100 -13.06 -28.25 10.19
CA PRO A 100 -13.85 -27.77 11.33
C PRO A 100 -13.25 -28.04 12.72
N ASP A 101 -12.12 -28.73 12.84
CA ASP A 101 -11.66 -29.32 14.09
C ASP A 101 -11.09 -28.31 15.11
N GLN A 102 -10.48 -27.21 14.64
CA GLN A 102 -9.82 -26.21 15.49
C GLN A 102 -10.22 -24.76 15.15
N PRO A 103 -11.50 -24.39 15.29
CA PRO A 103 -12.03 -23.10 14.87
C PRO A 103 -11.42 -21.90 15.60
N VAL A 104 -10.98 -22.05 16.85
CA VAL A 104 -10.31 -20.99 17.62
C VAL A 104 -8.93 -20.66 17.03
N THR A 105 -8.16 -21.70 16.67
CA THR A 105 -6.82 -21.54 16.08
C THR A 105 -6.93 -20.88 14.71
N SER A 106 -7.80 -21.38 13.83
CA SER A 106 -8.05 -20.76 12.52
C SER A 106 -8.54 -19.32 12.66
N GLY A 107 -9.50 -19.08 13.56
CA GLY A 107 -10.07 -17.76 13.77
C GLY A 107 -9.05 -16.72 14.23
N SER A 108 -8.20 -17.10 15.18
CA SER A 108 -7.13 -16.22 15.68
C SER A 108 -6.04 -15.95 14.64
N ALA A 109 -5.63 -16.94 13.84
CA ALA A 109 -4.64 -16.74 12.77
C ALA A 109 -5.13 -15.74 11.71
N LEU A 110 -6.39 -15.87 11.28
CA LEU A 110 -7.01 -14.96 10.30
C LEU A 110 -7.19 -13.54 10.87
N LEU A 111 -7.55 -13.43 12.15
CA LEU A 111 -7.65 -12.13 12.82
C LEU A 111 -6.28 -11.46 12.96
N MET A 112 -5.21 -12.23 13.24
CA MET A 112 -3.85 -11.70 13.28
C MET A 112 -3.41 -11.15 11.93
N ILE A 113 -3.74 -11.79 10.80
CA ILE A 113 -3.49 -11.23 9.46
C ILE A 113 -4.15 -9.87 9.33
N TRP A 114 -5.42 -9.75 9.73
CA TRP A 114 -6.15 -8.48 9.66
C TRP A 114 -5.50 -7.40 10.52
N ILE A 115 -5.11 -7.71 11.76
CA ILE A 115 -4.42 -6.79 12.68
C ILE A 115 -3.07 -6.35 12.09
N PHE A 116 -2.25 -7.30 11.63
CA PHE A 116 -0.95 -7.00 11.03
C PHE A 116 -1.08 -6.18 9.74
N HIS A 117 -2.11 -6.43 8.93
CA HIS A 117 -2.37 -5.63 7.74
C HIS A 117 -2.75 -4.19 8.10
N HIS A 118 -3.63 -3.99 9.09
CA HIS A 118 -4.05 -2.64 9.50
C HIS A 118 -2.96 -1.85 10.22
N ILE A 119 -2.16 -2.51 11.06
CA ILE A 119 -1.06 -1.87 11.78
C ILE A 119 0.16 -1.69 10.85
N GLY A 120 0.49 -2.68 10.03
CA GLY A 120 1.71 -2.75 9.23
C GLY A 120 1.58 -2.26 7.78
N GLY A 121 0.39 -2.30 7.19
CA GLY A 121 0.16 -1.98 5.77
C GLY A 121 0.45 -0.53 5.41
N GLY A 122 0.40 0.39 6.37
CA GLY A 122 0.82 1.78 6.18
C GLY A 122 2.33 2.02 6.37
N ILE A 123 3.10 1.04 6.85
CA ILE A 123 4.35 1.35 7.56
C ILE A 123 5.59 1.52 6.67
N ARG A 124 5.74 0.96 5.47
CA ARG A 124 6.92 1.27 4.63
C ARG A 124 6.83 0.69 3.24
N GLU A 125 6.18 1.42 2.34
CA GLU A 125 6.50 1.28 0.92
C GLU A 125 7.82 2.03 0.64
N PRO A 126 8.75 1.46 -0.14
CA PRO A 126 9.98 2.14 -0.49
C PRO A 126 9.69 3.50 -1.12
N THR A 127 10.34 4.57 -0.66
CA THR A 127 10.18 5.92 -1.22
C THR A 127 10.80 6.06 -2.62
N SER A 128 11.53 5.04 -3.10
CA SER A 128 12.04 4.96 -4.46
C SER A 128 10.89 4.63 -5.43
N PHE A 129 10.79 5.41 -6.52
CA PHE A 129 9.85 5.20 -7.63
C PHE A 129 8.35 5.31 -7.26
N ALA A 130 8.00 6.31 -6.44
CA ALA A 130 6.64 6.48 -5.95
C ALA A 130 5.59 6.78 -7.04
N TYR A 131 6.01 7.41 -8.14
CA TYR A 131 5.13 7.81 -9.24
C TYR A 131 4.88 6.63 -10.19
N GLU A 132 5.93 5.89 -10.56
CA GLU A 132 5.85 4.72 -11.44
C GLU A 132 5.05 3.58 -10.78
N ARG A 133 5.12 3.50 -9.45
CA ARG A 133 4.38 2.50 -8.65
C ARG A 133 2.96 2.93 -8.31
N LEU A 134 2.56 4.16 -8.58
CA LEU A 134 1.23 4.66 -8.26
C LEU A 134 0.13 3.77 -8.85
N ARG A 135 0.29 3.30 -10.09
CA ARG A 135 -0.66 2.39 -10.74
C ARG A 135 -0.80 1.07 -9.98
N GLY A 136 0.33 0.48 -9.59
CA GLY A 136 0.38 -0.74 -8.80
C GLY A 136 -0.30 -0.54 -7.45
N ARG A 137 0.02 0.57 -6.77
CA ARG A 137 -0.57 0.94 -5.48
C ARG A 137 -2.07 1.10 -5.58
N LEU A 138 -2.59 1.89 -6.53
CA LEU A 138 -4.03 2.02 -6.75
C LEU A 138 -4.71 0.68 -7.07
N THR A 139 -3.99 -0.31 -7.60
CA THR A 139 -4.56 -1.63 -7.92
C THR A 139 -4.53 -2.58 -6.73
N TRP A 140 -3.39 -2.72 -6.07
CA TRP A 140 -3.17 -3.69 -5.00
C TRP A 140 -3.72 -3.23 -3.66
N ALA A 141 -3.74 -1.92 -3.40
CA ALA A 141 -4.29 -1.33 -2.18
C ALA A 141 -5.71 -1.84 -1.88
N ALA A 142 -6.64 -1.69 -2.85
CA ALA A 142 -8.01 -2.17 -2.70
C ALA A 142 -8.08 -3.68 -2.47
N ALA A 143 -7.35 -4.46 -3.29
CA ALA A 143 -7.38 -5.91 -3.23
C ALA A 143 -6.84 -6.44 -1.89
N LEU A 144 -5.74 -5.87 -1.40
CA LEU A 144 -5.15 -6.25 -0.11
C LEU A 144 -6.04 -5.86 1.07
N GLN A 145 -6.63 -4.66 1.05
CA GLN A 145 -7.57 -4.24 2.09
C GLN A 145 -8.79 -5.14 2.14
N VAL A 146 -9.36 -5.50 0.98
CA VAL A 146 -10.51 -6.41 0.88
C VAL A 146 -10.12 -7.81 1.37
N ALA A 147 -8.96 -8.33 0.96
CA ALA A 147 -8.46 -9.62 1.42
C ALA A 147 -8.24 -9.64 2.94
N ALA A 148 -7.61 -8.62 3.50
CA ALA A 148 -7.39 -8.49 4.92
C ALA A 148 -8.71 -8.39 5.69
N THR A 149 -9.65 -7.55 5.23
CA THR A 149 -10.98 -7.40 5.83
C THR A 149 -11.75 -8.72 5.79
N CYS A 150 -11.66 -9.47 4.69
CA CYS A 150 -12.24 -10.80 4.57
C CYS A 150 -11.64 -11.78 5.59
N CYS A 151 -10.31 -11.82 5.70
CA CYS A 151 -9.63 -12.64 6.72
C CYS A 151 -10.11 -12.27 8.13
N GLY A 152 -10.15 -10.97 8.48
CA GLY A 152 -10.61 -10.50 9.78
C GLY A 152 -12.06 -10.88 10.07
N THR A 153 -12.95 -10.72 9.08
CA THR A 153 -14.36 -11.07 9.20
C THR A 153 -14.58 -12.58 9.38
N VAL A 154 -13.94 -13.40 8.55
CA VAL A 154 -14.02 -14.87 8.67
C VAL A 154 -13.43 -15.31 10.01
N GLY A 155 -12.29 -14.75 10.41
CA GLY A 155 -11.67 -15.01 11.70
C GLY A 155 -12.59 -14.70 12.88
N ALA A 156 -13.25 -13.54 12.85
CA ALA A 156 -14.24 -13.15 13.86
C ALA A 156 -15.45 -14.09 13.89
N VAL A 157 -15.98 -14.49 12.74
CA VAL A 157 -17.10 -15.46 12.65
C VAL A 157 -16.71 -16.82 13.25
N CYS A 158 -15.51 -17.31 12.95
CA CYS A 158 -14.98 -18.54 13.55
C CYS A 158 -14.92 -18.44 15.08
N LEU A 159 -14.41 -17.33 15.62
CA LEU A 159 -14.33 -17.13 17.07
C LEU A 159 -15.72 -17.01 17.73
N ILE A 160 -16.64 -16.23 17.13
CA ILE A 160 -18.01 -16.08 17.65
C ILE A 160 -18.73 -17.44 17.71
N ARG A 161 -18.54 -18.29 16.69
CA ARG A 161 -19.15 -19.62 16.66
C ARG A 161 -18.61 -20.59 17.73
N THR A 162 -17.46 -20.30 18.32
CA THR A 162 -16.88 -21.12 19.40
C THR A 162 -17.34 -20.70 20.79
N LEU A 163 -18.05 -19.57 20.91
CA LEU A 163 -18.58 -19.13 22.19
C LEU A 163 -19.67 -20.11 22.67
N PRO A 164 -19.74 -20.39 23.98
CA PRO A 164 -20.79 -21.24 24.56
C PRO A 164 -22.13 -20.51 24.52
N VAL A 165 -22.84 -20.62 23.39
CA VAL A 165 -24.13 -19.99 23.16
C VAL A 165 -25.25 -20.97 23.50
N PRO A 166 -26.18 -20.63 24.42
CA PRO A 166 -27.36 -21.45 24.68
C PRO A 166 -28.15 -21.71 23.39
N GLY A 167 -28.60 -22.95 23.16
CA GLY A 167 -29.22 -23.36 21.88
C GLY A 167 -30.37 -22.48 21.40
N ARG A 168 -31.12 -21.85 22.33
CA ARG A 168 -32.17 -20.87 22.02
C ARG A 168 -31.71 -19.64 21.23
N TYR A 169 -30.43 -19.29 21.31
CA TYR A 169 -29.84 -18.14 20.59
C TYR A 169 -29.05 -18.55 19.35
N ALA A 170 -28.90 -19.86 19.06
CA ALA A 170 -28.13 -20.33 17.91
C ALA A 170 -28.62 -19.77 16.55
N PRO A 171 -29.94 -19.68 16.28
CA PRO A 171 -30.44 -19.05 15.06
C PRO A 171 -30.09 -17.56 14.96
N ALA A 172 -30.15 -16.83 16.08
CA ALA A 172 -29.84 -15.40 16.12
C ALA A 172 -28.34 -15.14 15.88
N VAL A 173 -27.46 -15.96 16.46
CA VAL A 173 -26.02 -15.89 16.22
C VAL A 173 -25.71 -16.22 14.76
N PHE A 174 -26.35 -17.24 14.18
CA PHE A 174 -26.20 -17.57 12.76
C PHE A 174 -26.62 -16.41 11.85
N ALA A 175 -27.78 -15.81 12.09
CA ALA A 175 -28.28 -14.67 11.33
C ALA A 175 -27.34 -13.44 11.44
N THR A 176 -26.76 -13.23 12.62
CA THR A 176 -25.77 -12.16 12.84
C THR A 176 -24.50 -12.42 12.05
N CYS A 177 -23.93 -13.64 12.09
CA CYS A 177 -22.77 -14.00 11.29
C CYS A 177 -23.03 -13.82 9.78
N LEU A 178 -24.21 -14.22 9.30
CA LEU A 178 -24.61 -14.05 7.91
C LEU A 178 -24.67 -12.56 7.53
N SER A 179 -25.26 -11.74 8.39
CA SER A 179 -25.37 -10.29 8.19
C SER A 179 -23.99 -9.62 8.11
N VAL A 180 -23.03 -10.05 8.94
CA VAL A 180 -21.65 -9.56 8.90
C VAL A 180 -20.97 -9.93 7.57
N VAL A 181 -21.17 -11.15 7.08
CA VAL A 181 -20.62 -11.58 5.78
C VAL A 181 -21.23 -10.78 4.62
N ILE A 182 -22.53 -10.52 4.64
CA ILE A 182 -23.19 -9.64 3.65
C ILE A 182 -22.60 -8.23 3.72
N GLY A 183 -22.40 -7.70 4.93
CA GLY A 183 -21.76 -6.40 5.16
C GLY A 183 -20.34 -6.31 4.58
N LEU A 184 -19.56 -7.39 4.64
CA LEU A 184 -18.24 -7.49 4.02
C LEU A 184 -18.29 -7.35 2.50
N VAL A 185 -19.27 -7.97 1.83
CA VAL A 185 -19.41 -7.86 0.36
C VAL A 185 -19.69 -6.41 -0.04
N VAL A 186 -20.61 -5.76 0.68
CA VAL A 186 -20.97 -4.35 0.43
C VAL A 186 -19.79 -3.42 0.71
N SER A 187 -19.06 -3.61 1.81
CA SER A 187 -17.90 -2.79 2.14
C SER A 187 -16.76 -2.98 1.12
N SER A 188 -16.55 -4.21 0.65
CA SER A 188 -15.55 -4.51 -0.37
C SER A 188 -15.84 -3.77 -1.68
N LYS A 189 -17.10 -3.79 -2.14
CA LYS A 189 -17.53 -3.03 -3.32
C LYS A 189 -17.25 -1.53 -3.15
N LYS A 190 -17.60 -0.97 -1.98
CA LYS A 190 -17.36 0.45 -1.65
C LYS A 190 -15.88 0.83 -1.68
N VAL A 191 -14.97 -0.07 -1.28
CA VAL A 191 -13.52 0.17 -1.37
C VAL A 191 -13.10 0.31 -2.84
N PHE A 192 -13.54 -0.60 -3.72
CA PHE A 192 -13.21 -0.50 -5.15
C PHE A 192 -13.81 0.74 -5.82
N GLU A 193 -15.07 1.07 -5.53
CA GLU A 193 -15.74 2.29 -6.01
C GLU A 193 -14.98 3.54 -5.56
N ARG A 194 -14.51 3.60 -4.31
CA ARG A 194 -13.69 4.70 -3.80
C ARG A 194 -12.36 4.81 -4.54
N VAL A 195 -11.65 3.72 -4.77
CA VAL A 195 -10.38 3.76 -5.51
C VAL A 195 -10.59 4.27 -6.93
N ARG A 196 -11.67 3.84 -7.60
CA ARG A 196 -12.04 4.34 -8.93
C ARG A 196 -12.32 5.84 -8.90
N LYS A 197 -13.16 6.30 -7.97
CA LYS A 197 -13.47 7.73 -7.78
C LYS A 197 -12.21 8.55 -7.48
N LEU A 198 -11.32 8.03 -6.64
CA LEU A 198 -10.06 8.68 -6.31
C LEU A 198 -9.14 8.78 -7.53
N ALA A 199 -9.06 7.73 -8.35
CA ALA A 199 -8.28 7.74 -9.59
C ALA A 199 -8.82 8.77 -10.59
N THR A 200 -10.15 8.84 -10.79
CA THR A 200 -10.77 9.88 -11.62
C THR A 200 -10.46 11.29 -11.09
N GLN A 201 -10.67 11.53 -9.79
CA GLN A 201 -10.39 12.83 -9.18
C GLN A 201 -8.90 13.24 -9.28
N LEU A 202 -7.99 12.27 -9.18
CA LEU A 202 -6.56 12.53 -9.34
C LEU A 202 -6.21 12.88 -10.79
N ASP A 203 -6.79 12.19 -11.76
CA ASP A 203 -6.58 12.49 -13.19
C ASP A 203 -7.11 13.88 -13.54
N ASP A 204 -8.38 14.17 -13.18
CA ASP A 204 -9.02 15.46 -13.44
C ASP A 204 -8.25 16.63 -12.82
N ARG A 205 -7.82 16.48 -11.55
CA ARG A 205 -7.09 17.54 -10.83
C ARG A 205 -5.66 17.70 -11.33
N ALA A 206 -4.99 16.60 -11.69
CA ALA A 206 -3.66 16.67 -12.28
C ALA A 206 -3.69 17.33 -13.67
N GLU A 207 -4.70 17.00 -14.48
CA GLU A 207 -4.94 17.63 -15.78
C GLU A 207 -5.27 19.12 -15.63
N ASN A 208 -6.13 19.48 -14.67
CA ASN A 208 -6.47 20.88 -14.43
C ASN A 208 -5.24 21.70 -14.03
N LEU A 209 -4.38 21.17 -13.14
CA LEU A 209 -3.14 21.82 -12.77
C LEU A 209 -2.18 21.96 -13.97
N GLU A 210 -2.05 20.91 -14.79
CA GLU A 210 -1.23 20.95 -16.02
C GLU A 210 -1.72 22.06 -16.97
N ARG A 211 -3.04 22.20 -17.15
CA ARG A 211 -3.64 23.28 -17.94
C ARG A 211 -3.37 24.65 -17.32
N CYS A 212 -3.51 24.82 -16.01
CA CYS A 212 -3.22 26.08 -15.33
C CYS A 212 -1.74 26.49 -15.46
N LEU A 213 -0.81 25.56 -15.27
CA LEU A 213 0.62 25.80 -15.46
C LEU A 213 0.96 26.14 -16.92
N THR A 214 0.29 25.49 -17.88
CA THR A 214 0.45 25.78 -19.31
C THR A 214 -0.06 27.19 -19.64
N ARG A 215 -1.23 27.57 -19.13
CA ARG A 215 -1.78 28.93 -19.31
C ARG A 215 -0.88 29.97 -18.66
N LEU A 216 -0.35 29.70 -17.46
CA LEU A 216 0.55 30.60 -16.76
C LEU A 216 1.88 30.81 -17.51
N SER A 217 2.40 29.77 -18.19
CA SER A 217 3.65 29.88 -18.96
C SER A 217 3.49 30.63 -20.29
N HIS A 218 2.31 30.58 -20.92
CA HIS A 218 2.04 31.24 -22.21
C HIS A 218 1.22 32.54 -22.08
N GLY A 219 0.70 32.84 -20.89
CA GLY A 219 -0.20 33.96 -20.64
C GLY A 219 0.47 35.33 -20.73
N ALA A 220 -0.34 36.34 -21.06
CA ALA A 220 0.11 37.73 -21.10
C ALA A 220 0.53 38.22 -19.70
N ALA A 221 1.48 39.17 -19.65
CA ALA A 221 1.97 39.71 -18.38
C ALA A 221 0.87 40.39 -17.56
N ALA A 222 -0.17 40.93 -18.21
CA ALA A 222 -1.30 41.61 -17.56
C ALA A 222 -2.18 40.65 -16.73
N ASP A 223 -2.28 39.37 -17.14
CA ASP A 223 -3.14 38.38 -16.49
C ASP A 223 -2.37 37.46 -15.52
N ARG A 224 -1.08 37.72 -15.30
CA ARG A 224 -0.19 36.81 -14.56
C ARG A 224 -0.65 36.52 -13.14
N ASP A 225 -1.13 37.53 -12.42
CA ASP A 225 -1.57 37.34 -11.03
C ASP A 225 -2.83 36.46 -10.96
N GLN A 226 -3.77 36.65 -11.88
CA GLN A 226 -4.97 35.81 -11.98
C GLN A 226 -4.60 34.37 -12.36
N LEU A 227 -3.73 34.18 -13.35
CA LEU A 227 -3.26 32.85 -13.78
C LEU A 227 -2.47 32.13 -12.68
N ARG A 228 -1.71 32.89 -11.88
CA ARG A 228 -0.97 32.38 -10.74
C ARG A 228 -1.92 31.91 -9.65
N ASN A 229 -2.90 32.72 -9.25
CA ASN A 229 -3.91 32.32 -8.26
C ASN A 229 -4.65 31.05 -8.70
N ALA A 230 -5.03 30.97 -9.99
CA ALA A 230 -5.67 29.77 -10.53
C ALA A 230 -4.78 28.52 -10.50
N ALA A 231 -3.46 28.67 -10.65
CA ALA A 231 -2.51 27.56 -10.53
C ALA A 231 -2.29 27.16 -9.06
N GLU A 232 -2.26 28.11 -8.14
CA GLU A 232 -2.17 27.87 -6.70
C GLU A 232 -3.44 27.13 -6.19
N ASP A 233 -4.63 27.58 -6.58
CA ASP A 233 -5.91 26.92 -6.26
C ASP A 233 -5.97 25.48 -6.81
N ALA A 234 -5.56 25.29 -8.07
CA ALA A 234 -5.52 23.97 -8.69
C ALA A 234 -4.51 23.03 -8.00
N TRP A 235 -3.37 23.58 -7.53
CA TRP A 235 -2.40 22.82 -6.76
C TRP A 235 -2.97 22.41 -5.40
N ASP A 236 -3.63 23.31 -4.69
CA ASP A 236 -4.22 23.03 -3.38
C ASP A 236 -5.25 21.88 -3.45
N ASP A 237 -6.09 21.89 -4.48
CA ASP A 237 -7.06 20.82 -4.71
C ASP A 237 -6.40 19.48 -5.04
N LEU A 238 -5.38 19.47 -5.89
CA LEU A 238 -4.60 18.27 -6.15
C LEU A 238 -3.88 17.77 -4.88
N HIS A 239 -3.25 18.68 -4.13
CA HIS A 239 -2.50 18.38 -2.91
C HIS A 239 -3.40 17.73 -1.85
N ARG A 240 -4.61 18.26 -1.62
CA ARG A 240 -5.61 17.65 -0.73
C ARG A 240 -5.93 16.21 -1.17
N THR A 241 -6.06 15.97 -2.47
CA THR A 241 -6.32 14.62 -3.02
C THR A 241 -5.15 13.66 -2.80
N LEU A 242 -3.92 14.13 -3.05
CA LEU A 242 -2.71 13.31 -2.92
C LEU A 242 -2.41 12.93 -1.45
N ARG A 243 -2.92 13.70 -0.48
CA ARG A 243 -2.85 13.36 0.95
C ARG A 243 -3.83 12.27 1.36
N ASN A 244 -4.85 12.00 0.55
CA ASN A 244 -5.83 10.97 0.88
C ASN A 244 -5.19 9.56 0.90
N LYS A 245 -5.86 8.67 1.63
CA LYS A 245 -5.57 7.24 1.62
C LYS A 245 -6.38 6.56 0.53
N VAL A 246 -5.77 5.59 -0.14
CA VAL A 246 -6.38 4.90 -1.30
C VAL A 246 -7.67 4.18 -0.90
N GLU A 247 -7.66 3.47 0.23
CA GLU A 247 -8.69 2.46 0.53
C GLU A 247 -9.75 2.95 1.54
N THR A 248 -9.30 3.58 2.62
CA THR A 248 -10.09 3.76 3.84
C THR A 248 -10.74 5.14 3.91
N GLY A 249 -10.19 6.14 3.20
CA GLY A 249 -10.55 7.56 3.36
C GLY A 249 -10.42 8.10 4.78
N PHE A 250 -9.84 7.32 5.70
CA PHE A 250 -9.56 7.70 7.08
C PHE A 250 -8.11 8.15 7.18
N HIS A 251 -7.83 9.15 8.02
CA HIS A 251 -6.48 9.71 8.13
C HIS A 251 -5.46 8.76 8.78
N LEU A 252 -5.91 7.83 9.63
CA LEU A 252 -5.06 7.00 10.48
C LEU A 252 -4.58 5.69 9.83
N TYR A 253 -5.38 5.10 8.92
CA TYR A 253 -5.11 3.75 8.40
C TYR A 253 -5.12 3.72 6.87
N GLY A 254 -4.22 2.93 6.27
CA GLY A 254 -4.19 2.66 4.83
C GLY A 254 -3.03 3.28 4.08
N THR A 255 -2.96 2.95 2.79
CA THR A 255 -1.88 3.34 1.88
C THR A 255 -2.07 4.77 1.37
N PHE A 256 -1.04 5.61 1.46
CA PHE A 256 -1.09 6.97 0.89
C PHE A 256 -1.10 6.94 -0.64
N VAL A 257 -1.73 7.93 -1.30
CA VAL A 257 -1.62 8.14 -2.75
C VAL A 257 -0.22 8.60 -3.17
N LEU A 258 0.50 9.32 -2.33
CA LEU A 258 1.92 9.55 -2.53
C LEU A 258 2.62 9.55 -1.16
N PRO A 259 3.79 8.92 -1.01
CA PRO A 259 4.53 9.02 0.24
C PRO A 259 4.76 10.49 0.63
N PRO A 260 4.59 10.89 1.90
CA PRO A 260 4.66 12.30 2.32
C PRO A 260 5.97 13.01 1.94
N ALA A 261 7.08 12.29 1.86
CA ALA A 261 8.35 12.84 1.41
C ALA A 261 8.33 13.22 -0.08
N ARG A 262 7.70 12.40 -0.93
CA ARG A 262 7.59 12.65 -2.37
C ARG A 262 6.54 13.72 -2.70
N LEU A 263 5.46 13.78 -1.90
CA LEU A 263 4.49 14.87 -2.00
C LEU A 263 5.15 16.23 -1.75
N ARG A 264 6.00 16.34 -0.73
CA ARG A 264 6.79 17.57 -0.48
C ARG A 264 7.73 17.92 -1.63
N THR A 265 8.34 16.93 -2.28
CA THR A 265 9.17 17.20 -3.47
C THR A 265 8.33 17.70 -4.65
N LEU A 266 7.13 17.16 -4.85
CA LEU A 266 6.21 17.65 -5.88
C LEU A 266 5.75 19.09 -5.59
N GLU A 267 5.43 19.37 -4.33
CA GLU A 267 5.04 20.69 -3.85
C GLU A 267 6.09 21.75 -4.13
N ALA A 268 7.36 21.45 -3.83
CA ALA A 268 8.47 22.35 -4.16
C ALA A 268 8.56 22.63 -5.66
N LEU A 269 8.46 21.59 -6.50
CA LEU A 269 8.53 21.74 -7.95
C LEU A 269 7.36 22.54 -8.53
N VAL A 270 6.14 22.30 -8.05
CA VAL A 270 4.95 23.04 -8.52
C VAL A 270 5.04 24.49 -8.06
N THR A 271 5.44 24.74 -6.81
CA THR A 271 5.64 26.11 -6.30
C THR A 271 6.69 26.85 -7.12
N ASP A 272 7.80 26.20 -7.46
CA ASP A 272 8.85 26.79 -8.29
C ASP A 272 8.39 27.01 -9.74
N ALA A 273 7.58 26.10 -10.30
CA ALA A 273 6.96 26.26 -11.62
C ALA A 273 5.96 27.43 -11.67
N ILE A 274 5.24 27.68 -10.58
CA ILE A 274 4.34 28.84 -10.45
C ILE A 274 5.13 30.14 -10.31
N ARG A 275 6.21 30.14 -9.53
CA ARG A 275 7.08 31.32 -9.34
C ARG A 275 7.88 31.69 -10.59
N SER A 276 8.32 30.69 -11.35
CA SER A 276 9.11 30.86 -12.57
C SER A 276 8.45 30.16 -13.76
N PRO A 277 7.39 30.76 -14.34
CA PRO A 277 6.65 30.17 -15.44
C PRO A 277 7.57 29.89 -16.65
N GLY A 278 7.46 28.69 -17.23
CA GLY A 278 8.27 28.27 -18.37
C GLY A 278 9.71 27.82 -18.04
N GLY A 279 10.11 27.88 -16.75
CA GLY A 279 11.41 27.39 -16.29
C GLY A 279 11.59 25.87 -16.35
N PRO A 280 12.77 25.33 -15.99
CA PRO A 280 13.00 23.88 -15.95
C PRO A 280 12.05 23.15 -14.98
N ALA A 281 11.66 23.80 -13.88
CA ALA A 281 10.71 23.25 -12.91
C ALA A 281 9.33 22.98 -13.52
N TYR A 282 8.89 23.80 -14.48
CA TYR A 282 7.63 23.57 -15.21
C TYR A 282 7.65 22.24 -15.99
N ARG A 283 8.73 21.96 -16.72
CA ARG A 283 8.87 20.71 -17.49
C ARG A 283 8.91 19.48 -16.60
N GLU A 284 9.62 19.56 -15.47
CA GLU A 284 9.68 18.46 -14.51
C GLU A 284 8.34 18.25 -13.78
N ALA A 285 7.65 19.33 -13.40
CA ALA A 285 6.34 19.26 -12.76
C ALA A 285 5.30 18.64 -13.71
N THR A 286 5.23 19.12 -14.96
CA THR A 286 4.33 18.56 -15.98
C THR A 286 4.62 17.10 -16.27
N ALA A 287 5.89 16.70 -16.44
CA ALA A 287 6.25 15.30 -16.61
C ALA A 287 5.76 14.40 -15.47
N ARG A 288 5.90 14.85 -14.21
CA ARG A 288 5.41 14.10 -13.05
C ARG A 288 3.87 14.03 -12.99
N LEU A 289 3.19 15.10 -13.35
CA LEU A 289 1.73 15.10 -13.47
C LEU A 289 1.27 14.13 -14.55
N THR A 290 1.94 14.08 -15.70
CA THR A 290 1.65 13.11 -16.76
C THR A 290 1.82 11.67 -16.28
N VAL A 291 2.86 11.37 -15.48
CA VAL A 291 3.03 10.03 -14.88
C VAL A 291 1.88 9.71 -13.91
N ILE A 292 1.43 10.66 -13.10
CA ILE A 292 0.27 10.49 -12.22
C ILE A 292 -0.99 10.17 -13.02
N ARG A 293 -1.25 10.93 -14.09
CA ARG A 293 -2.39 10.72 -15.00
C ARG A 293 -2.35 9.35 -15.67
N ALA A 294 -1.19 8.98 -16.24
CA ALA A 294 -0.98 7.68 -16.86
C ALA A 294 -1.21 6.51 -15.88
N ALA A 295 -0.88 6.69 -14.60
CA ALA A 295 -1.17 5.70 -13.57
C ALA A 295 -2.67 5.55 -13.25
N CYS A 296 -3.45 6.62 -13.44
CA CYS A 296 -4.90 6.66 -13.20
C CYS A 296 -5.73 6.20 -14.40
N ALA A 297 -5.23 6.36 -15.63
CA ALA A 297 -5.95 6.12 -16.89
C ALA A 297 -6.73 4.78 -16.95
N SER A 298 -6.14 3.68 -16.48
CA SER A 298 -6.80 2.35 -16.49
C SER A 298 -7.94 2.18 -15.48
N LYS A 299 -8.19 3.18 -14.63
CA LYS A 299 -9.16 3.16 -13.53
C LYS A 299 -10.10 4.35 -13.55
N ILE A 300 -10.12 5.12 -14.63
CA ILE A 300 -11.10 6.20 -14.80
C ILE A 300 -12.48 5.55 -14.94
N ASP A 301 -13.42 6.03 -14.14
CA ASP A 301 -14.82 5.64 -14.24
C ASP A 301 -15.39 6.12 -15.57
N THR A 302 -15.60 5.21 -16.53
CA THR A 302 -16.22 5.55 -17.82
C THR A 302 -17.72 5.84 -17.72
N VAL A 303 -18.30 5.71 -16.53
CA VAL A 303 -19.73 5.92 -16.22
C VAL A 303 -19.94 7.17 -15.36
N ALA A 304 -18.89 7.91 -15.03
CA ALA A 304 -18.96 9.17 -14.27
C ALA A 304 -19.32 10.36 -15.17
#